data_AF-A0A7V9FZA9-F1
#
_entry.id   AF-A0A7V9FZA9-F1
#
_cell.length_a   1.000
_cell.length_b   1.000
_cell.length_c   1.000
_cell.angle_alpha   90.00
_cell.angle_beta   90.00
_cell.angle_gamma   90.00
#
_symmetry.space_group_name_H-M   'P 1'
#
loop_
_entity.id
_entity.type
_entity.pdbx_description
1 polymer ?
#
loop_
_entity_poly.entity_id
_entity_poly.type
_entity_poly.pdbx_seq_one_letter_code
_entity_poly.pdbx_strand_id
1 'polypeptide(L)'
;MTDFVPGLELSQRFYEEAVAPLLGGVLHSAALLGWGSEVLGLDTPRSTDHGWGPRLQIFVAERDARAVDQVLEARLPELYGGWPVRFGWDDVRVGKHVEVAPIGAWLERQLGFDPRPQPSLRQWLATPQQLLLEVTAGAVFHDGLGELAA
;
A
#
# COMPACT_ATOMS: atom_id res chain seq x y z
N MET A 1 3.27 -21.09 -16.09
CA MET A 1 3.71 -20.76 -14.73
C MET A 1 3.96 -19.28 -14.72
N THR A 2 3.47 -18.55 -13.72
CA THR A 2 3.80 -17.13 -13.58
C THR A 2 5.20 -17.04 -13.00
N ASP A 3 6.10 -16.31 -13.66
CA ASP A 3 7.46 -16.12 -13.16
C ASP A 3 7.45 -15.16 -11.97
N PHE A 4 8.26 -15.46 -10.95
CA PHE A 4 8.37 -14.60 -9.78
C PHE A 4 8.96 -13.23 -10.16
N VAL A 5 8.41 -12.19 -9.55
CA VAL A 5 8.86 -10.81 -9.61
C VAL A 5 8.86 -10.28 -8.18
N PRO A 6 9.83 -9.45 -7.74
CA PRO A 6 9.76 -8.84 -6.41
C PRO A 6 8.47 -8.01 -6.23
N GLY A 7 7.87 -8.07 -5.04
CA GLY A 7 6.56 -7.47 -4.79
C GLY A 7 6.53 -5.95 -4.91
N LEU A 8 7.62 -5.26 -4.58
CA LEU A 8 7.76 -3.81 -4.84
C LEU A 8 7.74 -3.51 -6.34
N GLU A 9 8.44 -4.31 -7.14
CA GLU A 9 8.48 -4.15 -8.61
C GLU A 9 7.10 -4.44 -9.23
N LEU A 10 6.43 -5.51 -8.79
CA LEU A 10 5.07 -5.82 -9.22
C LEU A 10 4.10 -4.68 -8.89
N SER A 11 4.16 -4.17 -7.66
CA SER A 11 3.24 -3.16 -7.16
C SER A 11 3.47 -1.79 -7.77
N GLN A 12 4.72 -1.44 -8.07
CA GLN A 12 5.04 -0.21 -8.82
C GLN A 12 4.46 -0.27 -10.23
N ARG A 13 4.70 -1.35 -10.97
CA ARG A 13 4.13 -1.50 -12.33
C ARG A 13 2.60 -1.53 -12.29
N PHE A 14 2.03 -2.22 -11.30
CA PHE A 14 0.58 -2.27 -11.08
C PHE A 14 0.00 -0.87 -10.83
N TYR A 15 0.69 -0.06 -10.02
CA TYR A 15 0.33 1.34 -9.83
C TYR A 15 0.31 2.09 -11.17
N GLU A 16 1.43 2.08 -11.90
CA GLU A 16 1.62 2.85 -13.12
C GLU A 16 0.65 2.46 -14.24
N GLU A 17 0.43 1.16 -14.42
CA GLU A 17 -0.29 0.61 -15.57
C GLU A 17 -1.79 0.38 -15.32
N ALA A 18 -2.18 0.07 -14.09
CA ALA A 18 -3.56 -0.32 -13.78
C ALA A 18 -4.27 0.61 -12.80
N VAL A 19 -3.59 1.14 -11.78
CA VAL A 19 -4.24 1.96 -10.74
C VAL A 19 -4.29 3.42 -11.13
N ALA A 20 -3.15 4.04 -11.45
CA ALA A 20 -3.04 5.47 -11.75
C ALA A 20 -3.99 5.93 -12.87
N PRO A 21 -4.17 5.19 -13.99
CA PRO A 21 -5.13 5.57 -15.02
C PRO A 21 -6.59 5.61 -14.52
N LEU A 22 -6.94 4.80 -13.53
CA LEU A 22 -8.29 4.77 -12.94
C LEU A 22 -8.56 5.94 -12.00
N LEU A 23 -7.52 6.60 -11.48
CA LEU A 23 -7.67 7.73 -10.57
C LEU A 23 -8.11 9.02 -11.28
N GLY A 24 -8.05 9.08 -12.62
CA GLY A 24 -8.66 10.16 -13.40
C GLY A 24 -8.13 11.57 -13.06
N GLY A 25 -6.87 11.67 -12.60
CA GLY A 25 -6.24 12.95 -12.24
C GLY A 25 -6.56 13.45 -10.83
N VAL A 26 -7.21 12.65 -9.97
CA VAL A 26 -7.32 12.96 -8.54
C VAL A 26 -5.92 13.14 -7.95
N LEU A 27 -5.73 14.23 -7.20
CA LEU A 27 -4.47 14.49 -6.49
C LEU A 27 -4.28 13.42 -5.41
N HIS A 28 -3.16 12.69 -5.47
CA HIS A 28 -2.92 11.55 -4.61
C HIS A 28 -1.41 11.32 -4.40
N SER A 29 -1.08 10.49 -3.42
CA SER A 29 0.22 9.81 -3.32
C SER A 29 -0.02 8.31 -3.37
N ALA A 30 0.98 7.53 -3.78
CA ALA A 30 0.92 6.08 -3.87
C ALA A 30 2.21 5.47 -3.36
N ALA A 31 2.09 4.45 -2.53
CA ALA A 31 3.23 3.75 -1.94
C ALA A 31 2.85 2.30 -1.60
N LEU A 32 3.84 1.43 -1.45
CA LEU A 32 3.67 0.14 -0.78
C LEU A 32 4.43 0.19 0.55
N LEU A 33 3.67 0.33 1.63
CA LEU A 33 4.10 0.41 3.02
C LEU A 33 3.29 -0.59 3.86
N GLY A 34 3.73 -0.78 5.12
CA GLY A 34 3.09 -1.65 6.09
C GLY A 34 3.76 -3.02 6.14
N TRP A 35 2.93 -4.05 6.32
CA TRP A 35 3.39 -5.43 6.45
C TRP A 35 3.83 -6.03 5.10
N GLY A 36 4.59 -7.12 5.18
CA GLY A 36 4.97 -7.95 4.04
C GLY A 36 6.48 -8.05 3.87
N SER A 37 6.97 -9.23 3.47
CA SER A 37 8.40 -9.39 3.21
C SER A 37 8.86 -8.57 2.01
N GLU A 38 7.96 -8.31 1.05
CA GLU A 38 8.18 -7.46 -0.10
C GLU A 38 8.46 -6.02 0.31
N VAL A 39 7.80 -5.51 1.35
CA VAL A 39 8.06 -4.16 1.89
C VAL A 39 9.51 -4.02 2.35
N LEU A 40 10.12 -5.12 2.83
CA LEU A 40 11.52 -5.15 3.25
C LEU A 40 12.49 -5.58 2.13
N GLY A 41 11.99 -5.90 0.93
CA GLY A 41 12.80 -6.46 -0.17
C GLY A 41 13.33 -7.87 0.10
N LEU A 42 12.65 -8.64 0.95
CA LEU A 42 13.02 -10.00 1.38
C LEU A 42 12.12 -11.08 0.79
N ASP A 43 11.19 -10.73 -0.09
CA ASP A 43 10.30 -11.69 -0.70
C ASP A 43 11.03 -12.59 -1.71
N THR A 44 10.55 -13.83 -1.80
CA THR A 44 11.09 -14.87 -2.67
C THR A 44 9.93 -15.56 -3.39
N PRO A 45 10.19 -16.44 -4.37
CA PRO A 45 9.12 -17.21 -4.99
C PRO A 45 8.22 -17.95 -3.99
N ARG A 46 8.77 -18.37 -2.84
CA ARG A 46 7.99 -19.02 -1.79
C ARG A 46 6.99 -18.07 -1.12
N SER A 47 7.33 -16.79 -0.96
CA SER A 47 6.46 -15.78 -0.34
C SER A 47 5.13 -15.59 -1.08
N THR A 48 5.05 -16.00 -2.36
CA THR A 48 3.84 -15.90 -3.18
C THR A 48 2.68 -16.79 -2.70
N ASP A 49 2.93 -17.72 -1.77
CA ASP A 49 1.90 -18.58 -1.19
C ASP A 49 1.07 -17.91 -0.08
N HIS A 50 1.48 -16.73 0.40
CA HIS A 50 0.87 -16.12 1.57
C HIS A 50 0.97 -14.58 1.62
N GLY A 51 -0.17 -13.89 1.53
CA GLY A 51 -0.22 -12.44 1.71
C GLY A 51 0.44 -11.62 0.60
N TRP A 52 0.82 -12.24 -0.52
CA TRP A 52 1.61 -11.60 -1.56
C TRP A 52 0.80 -11.42 -2.85
N GLY A 53 0.98 -10.28 -3.53
CA GLY A 53 0.33 -9.97 -4.80
C GLY A 53 0.35 -8.47 -5.13
N PRO A 54 -0.38 -8.01 -6.16
CA PRO A 54 -0.48 -6.60 -6.52
C PRO A 54 -1.22 -5.82 -5.41
N ARG A 55 -0.47 -5.06 -4.59
CA ARG A 55 -0.99 -4.36 -3.40
C ARG A 55 -0.27 -3.04 -3.18
N LEU A 56 -0.95 -2.05 -2.61
CA LEU A 56 -0.41 -0.72 -2.33
C LEU A 56 -1.43 0.12 -1.57
N GLN A 57 -0.98 1.27 -1.08
CA GLN A 57 -1.80 2.34 -0.56
C GLN A 57 -1.91 3.48 -1.58
N ILE A 58 -3.11 4.04 -1.70
CA ILE A 58 -3.41 5.28 -2.42
C ILE A 58 -3.88 6.30 -1.39
N PHE A 59 -3.06 7.31 -1.16
CA PHE A 59 -3.36 8.39 -0.24
C PHE A 59 -4.04 9.55 -0.95
N VAL A 60 -5.21 9.96 -0.45
CA VAL A 60 -6.03 11.05 -1.02
C VAL A 60 -6.65 11.90 0.09
N ALA A 61 -7.21 13.06 -0.27
CA ALA A 61 -8.02 13.81 0.67
C ALA A 61 -9.27 13.03 1.11
N GLU A 62 -9.72 13.24 2.34
CA GLU A 62 -10.89 12.57 2.94
C GLU A 62 -12.13 12.56 2.03
N ARG A 63 -12.41 13.71 1.39
CA ARG A 63 -13.55 13.88 0.48
C ARG A 63 -13.49 12.97 -0.77
N ASP A 64 -12.29 12.57 -1.18
CA ASP A 64 -12.04 11.81 -2.41
C ASP A 64 -11.94 10.30 -2.12
N ALA A 65 -11.62 9.90 -0.88
CA ALA A 65 -11.34 8.53 -0.49
C ALA A 65 -12.44 7.53 -0.88
N ARG A 66 -13.71 7.83 -0.54
CA ARG A 66 -14.83 6.94 -0.86
C ARG A 66 -15.03 6.78 -2.38
N ALA A 67 -14.93 7.87 -3.14
CA ALA A 67 -15.16 7.84 -4.58
C ALA A 67 -14.06 7.05 -5.30
N VAL A 68 -12.80 7.28 -4.92
CA VAL A 68 -11.64 6.54 -5.44
C VAL A 68 -11.74 5.06 -5.11
N ASP A 69 -12.07 4.72 -3.86
CA ASP A 69 -12.20 3.33 -3.42
C ASP A 69 -13.24 2.56 -4.24
N GLN A 70 -14.41 3.16 -4.50
CA GLN A 70 -15.47 2.59 -5.33
C GLN A 70 -15.04 2.38 -6.78
N VAL A 71 -14.31 3.33 -7.36
CA VAL A 71 -13.79 3.21 -8.73
C VAL A 71 -12.82 2.03 -8.83
N LEU A 72 -11.88 1.93 -7.89
CA LEU A 72 -10.91 0.83 -7.86
C LEU A 72 -11.59 -0.52 -7.59
N GLU A 73 -12.58 -0.56 -6.69
CA GLU A 73 -13.34 -1.78 -6.42
C GLU A 73 -14.07 -2.29 -7.68
N ALA A 74 -14.63 -1.38 -8.48
CA ALA A 74 -15.39 -1.75 -9.67
C ALA A 74 -14.51 -2.05 -10.90
N ARG A 75 -13.33 -1.42 -11.01
CA ARG A 75 -12.59 -1.36 -12.28
C ARG A 75 -11.21 -2.01 -12.29
N LEU A 76 -10.67 -2.39 -11.12
CA LEU A 76 -9.42 -3.13 -11.08
C LEU A 76 -9.56 -4.47 -11.81
N PRO A 77 -8.56 -4.87 -12.63
CA PRO A 77 -8.61 -6.11 -13.38
C PRO A 77 -8.63 -7.32 -12.46
N GLU A 78 -9.02 -8.49 -12.98
CA GLU A 78 -8.99 -9.74 -12.21
C GLU A 78 -7.55 -10.21 -11.96
N LEU A 79 -6.69 -10.06 -12.97
CA LEU A 79 -5.28 -10.43 -12.96
C LEU A 79 -4.39 -9.24 -13.34
N TYR A 80 -3.19 -9.20 -12.77
CA TYR A 80 -2.12 -8.30 -13.19
C TYR A 80 -0.77 -9.04 -13.12
N GLY A 81 0.03 -8.96 -14.19
CA GLY A 81 1.31 -9.67 -14.25
C GLY A 81 1.21 -11.20 -14.07
N GLY A 82 0.05 -11.80 -14.36
CA GLY A 82 -0.22 -13.23 -14.13
C GLY A 82 -0.62 -13.60 -12.69
N TRP A 83 -0.84 -12.60 -11.82
CA TRP A 83 -1.24 -12.78 -10.43
C TRP A 83 -2.65 -12.23 -10.17
N PRO A 84 -3.45 -12.86 -9.28
CA PRO A 84 -4.74 -12.30 -8.86
C PRO A 84 -4.57 -10.94 -8.19
N VAL A 85 -5.35 -9.95 -8.62
CA VAL A 85 -5.43 -8.64 -7.93
C VAL A 85 -6.26 -8.74 -6.65
N ARG A 86 -7.24 -9.65 -6.64
CA ARG A 86 -8.03 -9.98 -5.46
C ARG A 86 -7.58 -11.32 -4.92
N PHE A 87 -7.04 -11.31 -3.71
CA PHE A 87 -6.49 -12.51 -3.05
C PHE A 87 -6.74 -12.45 -1.54
N GLY A 88 -6.54 -13.57 -0.86
CA GLY A 88 -6.68 -13.70 0.59
C GLY A 88 -5.69 -14.74 1.12
N TRP A 89 -5.53 -14.82 2.43
CA TRP A 89 -4.64 -15.74 3.13
C TRP A 89 -5.15 -15.95 4.55
N ASP A 90 -4.97 -17.13 5.13
CA ASP A 90 -5.50 -17.48 6.46
C ASP A 90 -6.94 -17.00 6.68
N ASP A 91 -7.13 -16.11 7.67
CA ASP A 91 -8.41 -15.51 8.04
C ASP A 91 -8.74 -14.24 7.23
N VAL A 92 -7.86 -13.82 6.33
CA VAL A 92 -8.06 -12.68 5.43
C VAL A 92 -8.84 -13.13 4.22
N ARG A 93 -10.08 -12.62 4.10
CA ARG A 93 -10.96 -12.88 2.96
C ARG A 93 -10.37 -12.37 1.66
N VAL A 94 -10.73 -13.04 0.57
CA VAL A 94 -10.39 -12.61 -0.78
C VAL A 94 -10.97 -11.22 -1.04
N GLY A 95 -10.09 -10.29 -1.41
CA GLY A 95 -10.44 -8.92 -1.73
C GLY A 95 -9.26 -8.19 -2.38
N LYS A 96 -9.48 -6.96 -2.86
CA LYS A 96 -8.37 -6.11 -3.32
C LYS A 96 -7.52 -5.69 -2.13
N HIS A 97 -6.22 -5.55 -2.35
CA HIS A 97 -5.26 -5.01 -1.39
C HIS A 97 -4.72 -3.65 -1.82
N VAL A 98 -5.57 -2.89 -2.52
CA VAL A 98 -5.36 -1.47 -2.82
C VAL A 98 -6.15 -0.66 -1.79
N GLU A 99 -5.45 -0.17 -0.77
CA GLU A 99 -6.05 0.57 0.33
C GLU A 99 -6.14 2.06 -0.02
N VAL A 100 -7.32 2.67 0.15
CA VAL A 100 -7.53 4.09 -0.10
C VAL A 100 -7.83 4.79 1.21
N ALA A 101 -7.02 5.78 1.60
CA ALA A 101 -7.21 6.51 2.85
C ALA A 101 -6.52 7.88 2.81
N PRO A 102 -6.90 8.84 3.67
CA PRO A 102 -5.99 9.91 4.03
C PRO A 102 -4.76 9.36 4.74
N ILE A 103 -3.58 9.93 4.45
CA ILE A 103 -2.31 9.50 5.04
C ILE A 103 -2.32 9.54 6.57
N GLY A 104 -2.84 10.62 7.18
CA GLY A 104 -2.93 10.72 8.65
C GLY A 104 -3.76 9.60 9.27
N ALA A 105 -4.93 9.31 8.69
CA ALA A 105 -5.79 8.23 9.15
C ALA A 105 -5.13 6.85 8.99
N TRP A 106 -4.33 6.66 7.94
CA TRP A 106 -3.56 5.42 7.76
C TRP A 106 -2.43 5.31 8.80
N LEU A 107 -1.64 6.36 9.01
CA LEU A 107 -0.56 6.38 10.00
C LEU A 107 -1.09 6.17 11.42
N GLU A 108 -2.23 6.76 11.77
CA GLU A 108 -2.88 6.52 13.06
C GLU A 108 -3.28 5.05 13.26
N ARG A 109 -3.75 4.37 12.20
CA ARG A 109 -4.05 2.92 12.28
C ARG A 109 -2.78 2.09 12.46
N GLN A 110 -1.66 2.47 11.84
CA GLN A 110 -0.41 1.73 11.93
C GLN A 110 0.33 1.98 13.25
N LEU A 111 0.45 3.24 13.69
CA LEU A 111 1.32 3.65 14.80
C LEU A 111 0.54 3.96 16.08
N GLY A 112 -0.78 4.07 16.01
CA GLY A 112 -1.63 4.52 17.12
C GLY A 112 -1.66 6.04 17.33
N PHE A 113 -0.99 6.81 16.47
CA PHE A 113 -1.00 8.28 16.45
C PHE A 113 -0.54 8.81 15.09
N ASP A 114 -0.82 10.09 14.79
CA ASP A 114 -0.30 10.78 13.61
C ASP A 114 1.13 11.31 13.89
N PRO A 115 2.17 10.82 13.19
CA PRO A 115 3.56 11.25 13.38
C PRO A 115 3.94 12.47 12.53
N ARG A 116 3.03 13.01 11.70
CA ARG A 116 3.33 14.18 10.84
C ARG A 116 3.63 15.44 11.66
N PRO A 117 2.87 15.75 12.74
CA PRO A 117 3.40 16.57 13.81
C PRO A 117 4.51 15.80 14.52
N GLN A 118 5.61 16.49 14.87
CA GLN A 118 6.73 15.86 15.56
C GLN A 118 6.24 15.01 16.77
N PRO A 119 6.54 13.70 16.82
CA PRO A 119 6.07 12.84 17.89
C PRO A 119 6.66 13.27 19.23
N SER A 120 5.89 13.10 20.31
CA SER A 120 6.43 13.24 21.66
C SER A 120 7.48 12.17 21.94
N LEU A 121 8.41 12.45 22.87
CA LEU A 121 9.42 11.48 23.30
C LEU A 121 8.78 10.16 23.78
N ARG A 122 7.61 10.23 24.44
CA ARG A 122 6.89 9.04 24.90
C ARG A 122 6.37 8.22 23.73
N GLN A 123 5.74 8.86 22.73
CA GLN A 123 5.29 8.16 21.53
C GLN A 123 6.48 7.51 20.82
N TRP A 124 7.57 8.26 20.62
CA TRP A 124 8.78 7.74 20.01
C TRP A 124 9.33 6.49 20.72
N LEU A 125 9.55 6.57 22.04
CA LEU A 125 10.12 5.46 22.81
C LEU A 125 9.18 4.28 22.99
N ALA A 126 7.85 4.49 22.93
CA ALA A 126 6.86 3.43 23.09
C ALA A 126 6.50 2.75 21.76
N THR A 127 6.87 3.31 20.61
CA THR A 127 6.52 2.74 19.31
C THR A 127 7.37 1.49 19.05
N PRO A 128 6.76 0.33 18.77
CA PRO A 128 7.49 -0.87 18.35
C PRO A 128 8.36 -0.59 17.11
N GLN A 129 9.63 -0.98 17.14
CA GLN A 129 10.55 -0.72 16.02
C GLN A 129 10.09 -1.39 14.72
N GLN A 130 9.37 -2.51 14.81
CA GLN A 130 8.79 -3.17 13.65
C GLN A 130 7.77 -2.27 12.94
N LEU A 131 6.90 -1.58 13.66
CA LEU A 131 5.92 -0.67 13.04
C LEU A 131 6.60 0.52 12.38
N LEU A 132 7.67 1.05 12.99
CA LEU A 132 8.51 2.08 12.34
C LEU A 132 9.13 1.57 11.05
N LEU A 133 9.63 0.33 11.04
CA LEU A 133 10.22 -0.28 9.85
C LEU A 133 9.16 -0.48 8.76
N GLU A 134 7.98 -0.99 9.10
CA GLU A 134 6.87 -1.22 8.17
C GLU A 134 6.41 0.07 7.47
N VAL A 135 6.36 1.20 8.19
CA VAL A 135 5.94 2.49 7.58
C VAL A 135 7.06 3.24 6.83
N THR A 136 8.32 2.81 6.95
CA THR A 136 9.47 3.54 6.36
C THR A 136 10.31 2.74 5.35
N ALA A 137 10.28 1.40 5.39
CA ALA A 137 11.16 0.56 4.56
C ALA A 137 10.63 0.30 3.16
N GLY A 138 9.33 0.50 2.93
CA GLY A 138 8.70 0.27 1.64
C GLY A 138 9.09 1.30 0.56
N ALA A 139 8.27 1.39 -0.49
CA ALA A 139 8.57 2.26 -1.62
C ALA A 139 7.44 3.26 -1.89
N VAL A 140 7.81 4.50 -2.19
CA VAL A 140 6.88 5.51 -2.70
C VAL A 140 6.95 5.50 -4.22
N PHE A 141 5.80 5.31 -4.88
CA PHE A 141 5.68 5.28 -6.35
C PHE A 141 5.30 6.65 -6.90
N HIS A 142 4.55 7.44 -6.13
CA HIS A 142 4.12 8.79 -6.48
C HIS A 142 3.84 9.60 -5.22
N ASP A 143 4.31 10.85 -5.15
CA ASP A 143 4.00 11.74 -4.02
C ASP A 143 3.39 13.07 -4.47
N GLY A 144 2.17 13.01 -5.01
CA GLY A 144 1.44 14.21 -5.43
C GLY A 144 0.95 15.07 -4.27
N LEU A 145 0.77 14.51 -3.07
CA LEU A 145 0.42 15.27 -1.86
C LEU A 145 1.63 15.92 -1.20
N GLY A 146 2.85 15.43 -1.46
CA GLY A 146 4.08 15.92 -0.85
C GLY A 146 4.22 15.59 0.64
N GLU A 147 3.49 14.56 1.12
CA GLU A 147 3.44 14.17 2.53
C GLU A 147 4.27 12.92 2.84
N LEU A 148 4.81 12.23 1.82
CA LEU A 148 5.62 11.02 1.98
C LEU A 148 7.13 11.30 1.96
N ALA A 149 7.53 12.54 1.63
CA ALA A 149 8.93 12.96 1.55
C ALA A 149 9.80 12.08 0.63
N ALA A 150 9.22 11.71 -0.52
CA ALA A 150 9.85 10.90 -1.57
C ALA A 150 11.03 11.61 -2.25
#